data_AF-A0A5A7PLE2-F1
#
_entry.id   AF-A0A5A7PLE2-F1
#
_cell.length_a   1.000
_cell.length_b   1.000
_cell.length_c   1.000
_cell.angle_alpha   90.00
_cell.angle_beta   90.00
_cell.angle_gamma   90.00
#
_symmetry.space_group_name_H-M   'P 1'
#
loop_
_entity.id
_entity.type
_entity.pdbx_description
1 polymer ?
#
loop_
_entity_poly.entity_id
_entity_poly.type
_entity_poly.pdbx_seq_one_letter_code
_entity_poly.pdbx_strand_id
1 'polypeptide(L)'
;MVGTKVSAVSRKINTTTHEVLGVFTKGDTQICIFDTPGLMLKKSGFPYNDIKVRNESAWSSVSLYDVLIVIFDIHRHITRPDSRVVRLIERMGSISNTSQKRVLCMNKVGMVTNKKDLLKVVEEFRDLPGYERTEGCWDQRSHSAVKRLWDEDPFSTSEEVMKNISLEVVREKLLDYVHQEIPYGIEHRLMGWKELRDGSLRIEQHYISSLPKSANGKF
;
A
#
# COMPACT_ATOMS: atom_id res chain seq x y z
N MET A 1 -1.36 5.48 14.38
CA MET A 1 -0.92 4.35 13.53
C MET A 1 -0.66 3.16 14.43
N VAL A 2 -1.04 1.97 13.96
CA VAL A 2 -1.03 0.68 14.69
C VAL A 2 0.27 0.53 15.49
N GLY A 3 0.16 0.28 16.80
CA GLY A 3 1.31 0.17 17.71
C GLY A 3 2.19 -1.06 17.48
N THR A 4 1.86 -1.87 16.47
CA THR A 4 2.54 -3.12 16.11
C THR A 4 2.79 -3.11 14.60
N LYS A 5 3.98 -3.54 14.19
CA LYS A 5 4.40 -3.51 12.79
C LYS A 5 3.79 -4.69 12.02
N VAL A 6 2.89 -4.40 11.08
CA VAL A 6 2.14 -5.44 10.34
C VAL A 6 2.61 -5.61 8.89
N SER A 7 3.36 -4.63 8.35
CA SER A 7 3.83 -4.65 6.95
C SER A 7 5.27 -4.16 6.80
N ALA A 8 5.93 -4.59 5.72
CA ALA A 8 7.26 -4.15 5.34
C ALA A 8 7.23 -2.68 4.89
N VAL A 9 8.09 -1.85 5.47
CA VAL A 9 8.22 -0.42 5.11
C VAL A 9 9.61 -0.18 4.53
N SER A 10 9.71 0.33 3.31
CA SER A 10 11.01 0.70 2.72
C SER A 10 10.95 2.00 1.94
N ARG A 11 12.12 2.62 1.70
CA ARG A 11 12.29 3.85 0.91
C ARG A 11 12.07 3.64 -0.60
N LYS A 12 11.83 2.39 -1.02
CA LYS A 12 11.60 2.00 -2.42
C LYS A 12 10.14 2.20 -2.84
N ILE A 13 9.94 2.42 -4.14
CA ILE A 13 8.60 2.49 -4.76
C ILE A 13 7.99 1.07 -4.87
N ASN A 14 6.67 0.92 -4.74
CA ASN A 14 5.95 -0.36 -4.95
C ASN A 14 6.40 -1.52 -4.04
N THR A 15 6.56 -1.29 -2.75
CA THR A 15 6.92 -2.33 -1.74
C THR A 15 5.83 -3.40 -1.59
N THR A 16 4.56 -2.98 -1.71
CA THR A 16 3.35 -3.78 -1.51
C THR A 16 2.99 -4.51 -2.82
N THR A 17 3.18 -5.83 -2.86
CA THR A 17 2.85 -6.67 -4.03
C THR A 17 1.49 -7.35 -3.94
N HIS A 18 0.97 -7.51 -2.72
CA HIS A 18 -0.36 -8.02 -2.39
C HIS A 18 -1.02 -7.10 -1.37
N GLU A 19 -2.33 -7.13 -1.25
CA GLU A 19 -3.06 -6.38 -0.24
C GLU A 19 -2.61 -6.81 1.17
N VAL A 20 -2.13 -5.86 1.98
CA VAL A 20 -1.70 -6.13 3.37
C VAL A 20 -2.68 -5.51 4.33
N LEU A 21 -3.30 -6.34 5.16
CA LEU A 21 -4.23 -5.91 6.21
C LEU A 21 -3.48 -5.56 7.49
N GLY A 22 -3.58 -4.30 7.93
CA GLY A 22 -3.22 -3.83 9.25
C GLY A 22 -4.44 -3.59 10.11
N VAL A 23 -4.60 -4.34 11.20
CA VAL A 23 -5.72 -4.20 12.14
C VAL A 23 -5.29 -3.40 13.36
N PHE A 24 -6.12 -2.44 13.78
CA PHE A 24 -5.96 -1.70 15.03
C PHE A 24 -7.26 -1.70 15.81
N THR A 25 -7.25 -2.33 16.99
CA THR A 25 -8.39 -2.34 17.90
C THR A 25 -8.09 -1.51 19.14
N LYS A 26 -9.02 -0.63 19.52
CA LYS A 26 -8.97 0.16 20.76
C LYS A 26 -10.38 0.29 21.34
N GLY A 27 -10.57 -0.25 22.55
CA GLY A 27 -11.89 -0.25 23.20
C GLY A 27 -12.89 -1.08 22.39
N ASP A 28 -14.02 -0.47 22.02
CA ASP A 28 -15.07 -1.05 21.17
C ASP A 28 -14.86 -0.79 19.66
N THR A 29 -13.77 -0.13 19.28
CA THR A 29 -13.52 0.33 17.91
C THR A 29 -12.39 -0.47 17.25
N GLN A 30 -12.62 -0.97 16.04
CA GLN A 30 -11.61 -1.63 15.20
C GLN A 30 -11.43 -0.86 13.88
N ILE A 31 -10.18 -0.71 13.46
CA ILE A 31 -9.78 -0.07 12.19
C ILE A 31 -8.97 -1.10 11.40
N CYS A 32 -9.49 -1.49 10.24
CA CYS A 32 -8.81 -2.36 9.28
C CYS A 32 -8.26 -1.51 8.13
N ILE A 33 -6.93 -1.46 8.01
CA ILE A 33 -6.23 -0.71 6.97
C ILE A 33 -5.74 -1.72 5.93
N PHE A 34 -6.22 -1.59 4.71
CA PHE A 34 -5.74 -2.41 3.60
C PHE A 34 -4.74 -1.59 2.79
N ASP A 35 -3.46 -1.93 2.90
CA ASP A 35 -2.42 -1.37 2.05
C ASP A 35 -2.48 -2.07 0.70
N THR A 36 -2.88 -1.34 -0.34
CA THR A 36 -3.03 -1.89 -1.69
C THR A 36 -1.75 -1.65 -2.50
N PRO A 37 -1.35 -2.59 -3.37
CA PRO A 37 -0.30 -2.32 -4.35
C PRO A 37 -0.59 -1.04 -5.14
N GLY A 38 0.44 -0.22 -5.38
CA GLY A 38 0.28 1.07 -6.07
C GLY A 38 -0.55 0.95 -7.36
N LEU A 39 -1.73 1.57 -7.36
CA LEU A 39 -2.65 1.57 -8.50
C LEU A 39 -1.99 2.24 -9.70
N MET A 40 -1.83 1.53 -10.81
CA MET A 40 -1.26 2.08 -12.04
C MET A 40 -2.29 2.06 -13.16
N LEU A 41 -2.55 3.21 -13.80
CA LEU A 41 -3.22 3.21 -15.10
C LEU A 41 -2.31 2.48 -16.10
N LYS A 42 -2.85 1.43 -16.76
CA LYS A 42 -2.16 0.51 -17.68
C LYS A 42 -0.96 1.17 -18.37
N LYS A 43 0.25 0.59 -18.22
CA LYS A 43 1.41 0.96 -19.03
C LYS A 43 2.07 -0.28 -19.63
N SER A 44 2.37 -0.18 -20.91
CA SER A 44 3.27 -1.05 -21.67
C SER A 44 4.66 -1.06 -21.03
N GLY A 45 5.21 -2.25 -20.73
CA GLY A 45 6.61 -2.40 -20.29
C GLY A 45 6.87 -3.42 -19.18
N PHE A 46 5.83 -3.91 -18.51
CA PHE A 46 5.90 -5.06 -17.59
C PHE A 46 5.20 -6.27 -18.23
N PRO A 47 5.48 -7.52 -17.80
CA PRO A 47 4.74 -8.69 -18.25
C PRO A 47 3.24 -8.43 -18.09
N TYR A 48 2.52 -8.44 -19.20
CA TYR A 48 1.17 -7.91 -19.35
C TYR A 48 0.13 -8.55 -18.40
N ASN A 49 0.41 -9.75 -17.90
CA ASN A 49 -0.52 -10.54 -17.12
C ASN A 49 -0.54 -10.17 -15.62
N ASP A 50 0.61 -9.92 -14.98
CA ASP A 50 0.67 -9.63 -13.54
C ASP A 50 0.13 -8.25 -13.18
N ILE A 51 0.36 -7.25 -14.05
CA ILE A 51 -0.21 -5.91 -13.86
C ILE A 51 -1.72 -5.92 -14.02
N LYS A 52 -2.24 -6.71 -14.96
CA LYS A 52 -3.68 -6.76 -15.23
C LYS A 52 -4.41 -7.40 -14.06
N VAL A 53 -3.92 -8.52 -13.54
CA VAL A 53 -4.48 -9.20 -12.36
C VAL A 53 -4.35 -8.33 -11.10
N ARG A 54 -3.18 -7.71 -10.85
CA ARG A 54 -2.99 -6.81 -9.68
C ARG A 54 -3.87 -5.57 -9.75
N ASN A 55 -4.01 -4.96 -10.93
CA ASN A 55 -4.92 -3.83 -11.10
C ASN A 55 -6.37 -4.28 -10.96
N GLU A 56 -6.81 -5.36 -11.63
CA GLU A 56 -8.20 -5.83 -11.55
C GLU A 56 -8.60 -6.18 -10.11
N SER A 57 -7.73 -6.89 -9.38
CA SER A 57 -7.90 -7.20 -7.96
C SER A 57 -8.00 -5.92 -7.12
N ALA A 58 -7.04 -5.01 -7.24
CA ALA A 58 -7.05 -3.76 -6.49
C ALA A 58 -8.28 -2.88 -6.81
N TRP A 59 -8.69 -2.80 -8.09
CA TRP A 59 -9.88 -2.06 -8.53
C TRP A 59 -11.19 -2.71 -8.05
N SER A 60 -11.26 -4.04 -7.98
CA SER A 60 -12.44 -4.75 -7.45
C SER A 60 -12.59 -4.62 -5.93
N SER A 61 -11.48 -4.58 -5.19
CA SER A 61 -11.52 -4.42 -3.74
C SER A 61 -11.88 -2.99 -3.32
N VAL A 62 -11.52 -1.98 -4.12
CA VAL A 62 -11.81 -0.57 -3.80
C VAL A 62 -13.27 -0.35 -3.39
N SER A 63 -14.24 -0.97 -4.05
CA SER A 63 -15.66 -0.75 -3.73
C SER A 63 -16.12 -1.37 -2.41
N LEU A 64 -15.33 -2.27 -1.81
CA LEU A 64 -15.68 -2.99 -0.59
C LEU A 64 -15.30 -2.21 0.69
N TYR A 65 -14.42 -1.22 0.58
CA TYR A 65 -13.95 -0.46 1.75
C TYR A 65 -14.88 0.69 2.12
N ASP A 66 -15.03 0.94 3.41
CA ASP A 66 -15.82 2.07 3.93
C ASP A 66 -15.16 3.43 3.61
N VAL A 67 -13.82 3.48 3.61
CA VAL A 67 -13.03 4.68 3.35
C VAL A 67 -11.92 4.38 2.35
N LEU A 68 -11.83 5.19 1.29
CA LEU A 68 -10.76 5.15 0.30
C LEU A 68 -9.83 6.35 0.45
N ILE A 69 -8.56 6.11 0.74
CA ILE A 69 -7.56 7.18 0.87
C ILE A 69 -6.62 7.12 -0.35
N VAL A 70 -6.65 8.16 -1.17
CA VAL A 70 -5.74 8.32 -2.31
C VAL A 70 -4.60 9.22 -1.90
N ILE A 71 -3.39 8.68 -1.84
CA ILE A 71 -2.19 9.41 -1.42
C ILE A 71 -1.33 9.72 -2.64
N PHE A 72 -0.94 10.98 -2.82
CA PHE A 72 0.02 11.36 -3.86
C PHE A 72 1.11 12.30 -3.33
N ASP A 73 2.27 12.27 -3.97
CA ASP A 73 3.42 13.12 -3.64
C ASP A 73 3.26 14.50 -4.27
N ILE A 74 2.92 15.50 -3.46
CA ILE A 74 2.66 16.86 -3.95
C ILE A 74 3.93 17.54 -4.48
N HIS A 75 5.07 17.34 -3.82
CA HIS A 75 6.33 17.93 -4.26
C HIS A 75 6.70 17.41 -5.65
N ARG A 76 6.52 16.11 -5.90
CA ARG A 76 6.73 15.53 -7.22
C ARG A 76 5.69 16.00 -8.24
N HIS A 77 4.41 16.13 -7.87
CA HIS A 77 3.37 16.67 -8.76
C HIS A 77 3.72 18.06 -9.28
N ILE A 78 4.27 18.92 -8.41
CA ILE A 78 4.72 20.27 -8.77
C ILE A 78 6.01 20.23 -9.62
N THR A 79 7.03 19.50 -9.17
CA THR A 79 8.37 19.53 -9.78
C THR A 79 8.50 18.69 -11.06
N ARG A 80 7.70 17.63 -11.19
CA ARG A 80 7.69 16.73 -12.34
C ARG A 80 6.27 16.20 -12.58
N PRO A 81 5.38 17.05 -13.13
CA PRO A 81 3.98 16.69 -13.35
C PRO A 81 3.83 15.41 -14.18
N ASP A 82 2.88 14.57 -13.78
CA ASP A 82 2.54 13.34 -14.49
C ASP A 82 1.03 13.24 -14.65
N SER A 83 0.55 13.43 -15.88
CA SER A 83 -0.88 13.43 -16.19
C SER A 83 -1.57 12.10 -15.84
N ARG A 84 -0.82 11.01 -15.65
CA ARG A 84 -1.38 9.74 -15.19
C ARG A 84 -1.87 9.80 -13.74
N VAL A 85 -1.25 10.62 -12.89
CA VAL A 85 -1.67 10.80 -11.49
C VAL A 85 -3.01 11.51 -11.45
N VAL A 86 -3.13 12.63 -12.17
CA VAL A 86 -4.38 13.39 -12.30
C VAL A 86 -5.51 12.50 -12.82
N ARG A 87 -5.29 11.79 -13.94
CA ARG A 87 -6.30 10.87 -14.49
C ARG A 87 -6.68 9.74 -13.52
N LEU A 88 -5.76 9.28 -12.69
CA LEU A 88 -6.05 8.22 -11.72
C LEU A 88 -6.96 8.77 -10.61
N ILE A 89 -6.63 9.95 -10.08
CA ILE A 89 -7.44 10.64 -9.06
C ILE A 89 -8.84 10.95 -9.60
N GLU A 90 -8.94 11.53 -10.79
CA GLU A 90 -10.23 11.82 -11.44
C GLU A 90 -11.07 10.56 -11.64
N ARG A 91 -10.45 9.50 -12.16
CA ARG A 91 -11.12 8.21 -12.35
C ARG A 91 -11.62 7.66 -11.01
N MET A 92 -10.78 7.69 -9.99
CA MET A 92 -11.16 7.25 -8.65
C MET A 92 -12.28 8.10 -8.05
N GLY A 93 -12.36 9.40 -8.33
CA GLY A 93 -13.48 10.26 -7.92
C GLY A 93 -14.77 9.96 -8.68
N SER A 94 -14.67 9.70 -9.99
CA SER A 94 -15.81 9.50 -10.89
C SER A 94 -16.66 8.24 -10.61
N ILE A 95 -16.09 7.24 -9.93
CA ILE A 95 -16.81 5.98 -9.62
C ILE A 95 -17.85 6.26 -8.54
N SER A 96 -19.13 6.36 -8.85
CA SER A 96 -20.15 6.62 -7.84
C SER A 96 -20.23 5.49 -6.81
N ASN A 97 -19.92 5.78 -5.54
CA ASN A 97 -20.21 4.90 -4.40
C ASN A 97 -20.64 5.78 -3.23
N THR A 98 -21.95 5.96 -3.05
CA THR A 98 -22.53 6.86 -2.05
C THR A 98 -22.29 6.41 -0.61
N SER A 99 -21.97 5.13 -0.41
CA SER A 99 -21.73 4.56 0.92
C SER A 99 -20.26 4.61 1.32
N GLN A 100 -19.36 4.95 0.39
CA GLN A 100 -17.92 5.01 0.62
C GLN A 100 -17.45 6.45 0.73
N LYS A 101 -16.75 6.77 1.81
CA LYS A 101 -16.04 8.04 1.94
C LYS A 101 -14.73 7.98 1.17
N ARG A 102 -14.34 9.07 0.50
CA ARG A 102 -13.04 9.12 -0.19
C ARG A 102 -12.28 10.35 0.22
N VAL A 103 -10.98 10.19 0.41
CA VAL A 103 -10.09 11.22 0.90
C VAL A 103 -8.90 11.34 -0.06
N LEU A 104 -8.61 12.54 -0.52
CA LEU A 104 -7.40 12.84 -1.29
C LEU A 104 -6.35 13.43 -0.35
N CYS A 105 -5.24 12.72 -0.18
CA CYS A 105 -4.15 13.07 0.72
C CYS A 105 -2.93 13.55 -0.07
N MET A 106 -2.56 14.81 0.15
CA MET A 106 -1.32 15.42 -0.34
C MET A 106 -0.16 15.06 0.61
N ASN A 107 0.62 14.04 0.27
CA ASN A 107 1.78 13.65 1.06
C ASN A 107 2.99 14.53 0.72
N LYS A 108 3.93 14.64 1.67
CA LYS A 108 5.21 15.35 1.52
C LYS A 108 5.09 16.87 1.32
N VAL A 109 4.03 17.48 1.86
CA VAL A 109 3.83 18.95 1.86
C VAL A 109 5.03 19.71 2.42
N GLY A 110 5.77 19.15 3.39
CA GLY A 110 6.95 19.77 3.98
C GLY A 110 8.13 19.98 3.03
N MET A 111 8.13 19.31 1.87
CA MET A 111 9.15 19.54 0.82
C MET A 111 8.77 20.68 -0.14
N VAL A 112 7.53 21.18 -0.10
CA VAL A 112 7.09 22.31 -0.91
C VAL A 112 7.48 23.61 -0.20
N THR A 113 8.52 24.28 -0.70
CA THR A 113 9.04 25.51 -0.10
C THR A 113 8.14 26.73 -0.36
N ASN A 114 7.46 26.76 -1.52
CA ASN A 114 6.59 27.87 -1.91
C ASN A 114 5.10 27.56 -1.64
N LYS A 115 4.51 28.27 -0.66
CA LYS A 115 3.08 28.12 -0.32
C LYS A 115 2.13 28.43 -1.48
N LYS A 116 2.53 29.27 -2.45
CA LYS A 116 1.69 29.56 -3.62
C LYS A 116 1.52 28.34 -4.50
N ASP A 117 2.51 27.47 -4.58
CA ASP A 117 2.42 26.25 -5.40
C ASP A 117 1.56 25.18 -4.72
N LEU A 118 1.58 25.11 -3.39
CA LEU A 118 0.61 24.31 -2.62
C LEU A 118 -0.84 24.76 -2.92
N LEU A 119 -1.11 26.06 -2.88
CA LEU A 119 -2.44 26.60 -3.17
C LEU A 119 -2.90 26.26 -4.59
N LYS A 120 -2.02 26.32 -5.60
CA LYS A 120 -2.38 25.93 -6.98
C LYS A 120 -2.88 24.49 -7.06
N VAL A 121 -2.23 23.55 -6.36
CA VAL A 121 -2.65 22.14 -6.36
C VAL A 121 -3.97 21.95 -5.60
N VAL A 122 -4.18 22.69 -4.51
CA VAL A 122 -5.47 22.68 -3.78
C VAL A 122 -6.61 23.22 -4.65
N GLU A 123 -6.34 24.23 -5.48
CA GLU A 123 -7.28 24.76 -6.46
C GLU A 123 -7.54 23.77 -7.59
N GLU A 124 -6.48 23.14 -8.14
CA GLU A 124 -6.57 22.12 -9.21
C GLU A 124 -7.53 21.00 -8.85
N PHE A 125 -7.52 20.56 -7.59
CA PHE A 125 -8.35 19.47 -7.10
C PHE A 125 -9.56 19.91 -6.27
N ARG A 126 -9.90 21.21 -6.27
CA ARG A 126 -11.00 21.76 -5.45
C ARG A 126 -12.34 21.11 -5.76
N ASP A 127 -12.66 20.99 -7.03
CA ASP A 127 -13.98 20.57 -7.52
C ASP A 127 -14.00 19.10 -7.95
N LEU A 128 -13.07 18.29 -7.44
CA LEU A 128 -13.05 16.86 -7.73
C LEU A 128 -14.31 16.18 -7.19
N PRO A 129 -15.10 15.51 -8.06
CA PRO A 129 -16.27 14.78 -7.61
C PRO A 129 -15.85 13.58 -6.76
N GLY A 130 -16.60 13.33 -5.68
CA GLY A 130 -16.50 12.11 -4.89
C GLY A 130 -15.44 12.09 -3.78
N TYR A 131 -14.71 13.19 -3.54
CA TYR A 131 -13.75 13.31 -2.43
C TYR A 131 -14.25 14.26 -1.33
N GLU A 132 -14.18 13.81 -0.08
CA GLU A 132 -14.27 14.66 1.10
C GLU A 132 -12.96 15.46 1.26
N ARG A 133 -13.09 16.76 1.47
CA ARG A 133 -11.95 17.69 1.62
C ARG A 133 -11.34 17.51 3.01
N THR A 134 -10.15 16.93 3.10
CA THR A 134 -9.34 16.98 4.33
C THR A 134 -7.98 17.61 4.03
N GLU A 135 -7.67 18.70 4.70
CA GLU A 135 -6.32 19.28 4.65
C GLU A 135 -5.38 18.40 5.49
N GLY A 136 -4.54 17.60 4.81
CA GLY A 136 -3.51 16.79 5.44
C GLY A 136 -3.75 15.28 5.41
N CYS A 137 -2.79 14.53 5.96
CA CYS A 137 -2.88 13.08 6.08
C CYS A 137 -4.05 12.69 7.00
N TRP A 138 -4.76 11.62 6.66
CA TRP A 138 -5.90 11.10 7.42
C TRP A 138 -5.61 11.08 8.93
N ASP A 139 -6.41 11.83 9.70
CA ASP A 139 -6.41 11.75 11.15
C ASP A 139 -7.48 10.75 11.60
N GLN A 140 -7.05 9.76 12.39
CA GLN A 140 -7.90 8.76 13.06
C GLN A 140 -9.09 9.39 13.80
N ARG A 141 -8.97 10.64 14.24
CA ARG A 141 -10.01 11.36 15.00
C ARG A 141 -11.11 11.96 14.12
N SER A 142 -10.89 12.09 12.82
CA SER A 142 -11.78 12.87 11.94
C SER A 142 -12.94 12.06 11.36
N HIS A 143 -12.93 10.73 11.51
CA HIS A 143 -13.93 9.86 10.89
C HIS A 143 -14.53 8.92 11.93
N SER A 144 -15.86 8.97 12.04
CA SER A 144 -16.64 8.10 12.93
C SER A 144 -16.58 6.64 12.46
N ALA A 145 -16.24 5.73 13.38
CA ALA A 145 -16.34 4.30 13.12
C ALA A 145 -17.80 3.91 12.82
N VAL A 146 -17.97 2.95 11.90
CA VAL A 146 -19.29 2.40 11.58
C VAL A 146 -19.64 1.35 12.64
N LYS A 147 -20.84 1.43 13.21
CA LYS A 147 -21.29 0.43 14.20
C LYS A 147 -21.61 -0.89 13.51
N ARG A 148 -20.72 -1.87 13.63
CA ARG A 148 -20.89 -3.25 13.16
C ARG A 148 -20.08 -4.23 14.02
N LEU A 149 -20.23 -5.52 13.75
CA LEU A 149 -19.37 -6.55 14.33
C LEU A 149 -17.92 -6.33 13.85
N TRP A 150 -16.93 -6.68 14.67
CA TRP A 150 -15.54 -6.65 14.25
C TRP A 150 -15.33 -7.62 13.09
N ASP A 151 -14.63 -7.14 12.06
CA ASP A 151 -14.30 -7.93 10.87
C ASP A 151 -13.20 -8.95 11.20
N GLU A 152 -12.33 -8.62 12.18
CA GLU A 152 -11.22 -9.45 12.63
C GLU A 152 -11.28 -9.70 14.14
N ASP A 153 -10.87 -10.88 14.60
CA ASP A 153 -10.72 -11.15 16.03
C ASP A 153 -9.36 -10.64 16.54
N PRO A 154 -9.32 -9.56 17.35
CA PRO A 154 -8.08 -8.95 17.81
C PRO A 154 -7.31 -9.78 18.84
N PHE A 155 -7.93 -10.82 19.40
CA PHE A 155 -7.30 -11.73 20.35
C PHE A 155 -6.76 -13.00 19.67
N SER A 156 -7.17 -13.24 18.42
CA SER A 156 -6.63 -14.33 17.61
C SER A 156 -5.31 -13.89 16.96
N THR A 157 -4.18 -14.33 17.52
CA THR A 157 -2.93 -14.39 16.75
C THR A 157 -2.84 -15.78 16.18
N SER A 158 -3.39 -15.98 14.99
CA SER A 158 -3.28 -17.26 14.32
C SER A 158 -1.83 -17.51 13.88
N GLU A 159 -1.45 -18.77 13.75
CA GLU A 159 -0.14 -19.15 13.19
C GLU A 159 0.07 -18.51 11.81
N GLU A 160 -1.00 -18.36 11.03
CA GLU A 160 -0.98 -17.71 9.71
C GLU A 160 -0.60 -16.23 9.78
N VAL A 161 -1.14 -15.50 10.77
CA VAL A 161 -0.75 -14.09 11.02
C VAL A 161 0.74 -13.99 11.36
N MET A 162 1.25 -14.89 12.20
CA MET A 162 2.66 -14.92 12.58
C MET A 162 3.58 -15.27 11.40
N LYS A 163 3.15 -16.18 10.53
CA LYS A 163 3.82 -16.51 9.27
C LYS A 163 3.91 -15.30 8.35
N ASN A 164 2.81 -14.57 8.17
CA ASN A 164 2.77 -13.37 7.33
C ASN A 164 3.67 -12.26 7.89
N ILE A 165 3.64 -12.01 9.20
CA ILE A 165 4.55 -11.06 9.87
C ILE A 165 6.01 -11.47 9.63
N SER A 166 6.33 -12.76 9.74
CA SER A 166 7.70 -13.23 9.51
C SER A 166 8.17 -12.96 8.09
N LEU A 167 7.30 -13.08 7.09
CA LEU A 167 7.63 -12.79 5.69
C LEU A 167 7.88 -11.30 5.49
N GLU A 168 7.03 -10.44 6.06
CA GLU A 168 7.13 -8.99 5.92
C GLU A 168 8.38 -8.42 6.61
N VAL A 169 8.76 -8.94 7.78
CA VAL A 169 9.98 -8.52 8.48
C VAL A 169 11.24 -8.77 7.64
N VAL A 170 11.35 -9.93 7.00
CA VAL A 170 12.54 -10.25 6.18
C VAL A 170 12.47 -9.52 4.83
N ARG A 171 11.28 -9.37 4.25
CA ARG A 171 11.05 -8.59 3.02
C ARG A 171 11.46 -7.12 3.19
N GLU A 172 11.17 -6.51 4.33
CA GLU A 172 11.62 -5.16 4.65
C GLU A 172 13.14 -5.03 4.56
N LYS A 173 13.87 -5.97 5.18
CA LYS A 173 15.33 -6.00 5.13
C LYS A 173 15.84 -6.20 3.71
N LEU A 174 15.23 -7.10 2.95
CA LEU A 174 15.55 -7.27 1.53
C LEU A 174 15.37 -5.95 0.76
N LEU A 175 14.27 -5.23 1.01
CA LEU A 175 14.00 -3.95 0.38
C LEU A 175 14.97 -2.85 0.82
N ASP A 176 15.57 -2.93 2.00
CA ASP A 176 16.58 -1.96 2.42
C ASP A 176 17.98 -2.24 1.85
N TYR A 177 18.38 -3.51 1.74
CA TYR A 177 19.75 -3.91 1.39
C TYR A 177 19.97 -4.25 -0.09
N VAL A 178 18.94 -4.74 -0.79
CA VAL A 178 19.06 -5.02 -2.24
C VAL A 178 18.85 -3.69 -2.98
N HIS A 179 19.38 -3.50 -4.18
CA HIS A 179 19.20 -2.24 -4.94
C HIS A 179 18.70 -2.52 -6.36
N GLN A 180 18.34 -1.44 -7.08
CA GLN A 180 17.88 -1.51 -8.46
C GLN A 180 16.57 -2.32 -8.60
N GLU A 181 16.37 -2.99 -9.75
CA GLU A 181 15.11 -3.72 -10.04
C GLU A 181 15.04 -5.12 -9.41
N ILE A 182 16.16 -5.63 -8.91
CA ILE A 182 16.31 -6.97 -8.30
C ILE A 182 15.24 -7.27 -7.23
N PRO A 183 14.92 -6.37 -6.27
CA PRO A 183 13.93 -6.64 -5.22
C PRO A 183 12.52 -6.92 -5.75
N TYR A 184 12.19 -6.42 -6.94
CA TYR A 184 10.86 -6.57 -7.54
C TYR A 184 10.72 -7.85 -8.36
N GLY A 185 11.84 -8.49 -8.72
CA GLY A 185 11.87 -9.78 -9.43
C GLY A 185 12.06 -10.98 -8.50
N ILE A 186 12.13 -10.76 -7.19
CA ILE A 186 12.31 -11.80 -6.18
C ILE A 186 10.94 -12.24 -5.67
N GLU A 187 10.65 -13.51 -5.85
CA GLU A 187 9.57 -14.21 -5.17
C GLU A 187 10.04 -14.65 -3.78
N HIS A 188 9.26 -14.33 -2.75
CA HIS A 188 9.56 -14.67 -1.36
C HIS A 188 8.54 -15.67 -0.84
N ARG A 189 8.99 -16.86 -0.40
CA ARG A 189 8.12 -17.94 0.08
C ARG A 189 8.51 -18.42 1.46
N LEU A 190 7.51 -18.69 2.30
CA LEU A 190 7.70 -19.45 3.53
C LEU A 190 7.70 -20.94 3.19
N MET A 191 8.77 -21.64 3.56
CA MET A 191 8.96 -23.07 3.30
C MET A 191 8.74 -23.93 4.53
N GLY A 192 9.01 -23.38 5.72
CA GLY A 192 8.96 -24.13 6.96
C GLY A 192 8.63 -23.26 8.15
N TRP A 193 7.77 -23.79 9.02
CA TRP A 193 7.41 -23.24 10.31
C TRP A 193 7.37 -24.38 11.31
N LYS A 194 8.37 -24.47 12.20
CA LYS A 194 8.51 -25.61 13.11
C LYS A 194 8.97 -25.18 14.49
N GLU A 195 8.15 -25.47 15.49
CA GLU A 195 8.56 -25.43 16.89
C GLU A 195 9.48 -26.62 17.19
N LEU A 196 10.62 -26.33 17.82
CA LEU A 196 11.62 -27.30 18.24
C LEU A 196 11.37 -27.70 19.70
N ARG A 197 11.97 -28.81 20.12
CA ARG A 197 11.75 -29.39 21.47
C ARG A 197 12.20 -28.48 22.61
N ASP A 198 13.11 -27.56 22.33
CA ASP A 198 13.61 -26.55 23.27
C ASP A 198 12.72 -25.30 23.33
N GLY A 199 11.59 -25.29 22.62
CA GLY A 199 10.67 -24.16 22.53
C GLY A 199 11.11 -23.08 21.54
N SER A 200 12.22 -23.26 20.82
CA SER A 200 12.62 -22.34 19.76
C SER A 200 11.80 -22.55 18.48
N LEU A 201 11.63 -21.48 17.70
CA LEU A 201 10.91 -21.52 16.43
C LEU A 201 11.89 -21.47 15.25
N ARG A 202 11.86 -22.48 14.39
CA ARG A 202 12.59 -22.50 13.11
C ARG A 202 11.67 -22.04 11.99
N ILE A 203 12.06 -20.93 11.35
CA ILE A 203 11.37 -20.35 10.20
C ILE A 203 12.30 -20.50 8.99
N GLU A 204 11.83 -21.18 7.95
CA GLU A 204 12.56 -21.34 6.68
C GLU A 204 11.89 -20.53 5.59
N GLN A 205 12.64 -19.63 4.96
CA GLN A 205 12.14 -18.75 3.90
C GLN A 205 13.07 -18.83 2.69
N HIS A 206 12.50 -18.90 1.49
CA HIS A 206 13.24 -18.93 0.23
C HIS A 206 13.01 -17.65 -0.57
N TYR A 207 14.09 -17.14 -1.15
CA TYR A 207 14.07 -16.07 -2.15
C TYR A 207 14.41 -16.65 -3.52
N ILE A 208 13.45 -16.59 -4.44
CA ILE A 208 13.59 -17.12 -5.79
C ILE A 208 13.63 -15.94 -6.75
N SER A 209 14.73 -15.78 -7.47
CA SER A 209 14.86 -14.77 -8.53
C SER A 209 14.98 -15.47 -9.87
N SER A 210 14.25 -15.00 -10.88
CA SER A 210 14.55 -15.37 -12.26
C SER A 210 15.85 -14.70 -12.68
N LEU A 211 16.81 -15.45 -13.22
CA LEU A 211 18.01 -14.87 -13.84
C LEU A 211 17.59 -13.98 -15.02
N PRO A 212 18.15 -12.78 -15.18
CA PRO A 212 17.94 -12.00 -16.39
C PRO A 212 18.49 -12.79 -17.59
N LYS A 213 17.70 -12.92 -18.65
CA LYS A 213 18.09 -13.58 -19.92
C LYS A 213 19.22 -12.87 -20.68
N SER A 214 19.94 -11.92 -20.07
CA SER A 214 21.03 -11.16 -20.66
C SER A 214 22.34 -11.35 -19.89
N ALA A 215 22.75 -12.61 -19.70
CA ALA A 215 24.13 -12.96 -19.35
C ALA A 215 24.75 -13.86 -20.43
N ASN A 216 24.47 -13.56 -21.70
CA ASN A 216 25.37 -13.91 -22.80
C ASN A 216 26.31 -12.72 -23.02
N GLY A 217 27.31 -12.60 -22.15
CA GLY A 217 28.26 -11.49 -22.19
C GLY A 217 29.36 -11.67 -21.15
N LYS A 218 30.31 -12.55 -21.51
CA LYS A 218 31.66 -12.79 -20.99
C LYS A 218 32.06 -12.10 -19.67
N PHE A 219 32.47 -12.94 -18.71
CA PHE A 219 33.37 -12.60 -17.60
C PHE A 219 34.68 -11.99 -18.11
#